data_AF-A0A2H0QJD1-F1
#
_entry.id   AF-A0A2H0QJD1-F1
#
_cell.length_a   1.000
_cell.length_b   1.000
_cell.length_c   1.000
_cell.angle_alpha   90.00
_cell.angle_beta   90.00
_cell.angle_gamma   90.00
#
_symmetry.space_group_name_H-M   'P 1'
#
loop_
_entity.id
_entity.type
_entity.pdbx_description
1 polymer ?
#
loop_
_entity_poly.entity_id
_entity_poly.type
_entity_poly.pdbx_seq_one_letter_code
_entity_poly.pdbx_strand_id
1 'polypeptide(L)'
;MLIYGTIEFAKFENAMKIESERPIFRCEASVKMIFNHQLKIANCHIDMSNVYNILFSKPAKEKHEMYIELEALAQEIVQSGKLRIDADEKINFVRFPSARNVLFFSHRELHDPKLIPKTIEIIGEENLEALRKNIKTNQPVPSELEQKIARLLVQATHPAIIKLILLEGVELFVSFSHNISDLLDLQSYKEFGSTGGMQSLGIEESRIFVSCGFSPFSRIPEEQEYARNATARFLVIAAQELGHYADIMRNPSGQPISRHSANLSAMFAKPRIAEGRKKDLANVKQIGRNLVNIGLKEAAKLEKSTNFFTQHRKNSLKHRLTQLKSYLATRAFRQRAIAHKMRFATLHSARRLAIMLSDMQFNLHPVAPAYQNENPKIEEAIICVEALARVPQQVVKWGHKTTQALYPNLYKIYYEEVIPSVIKTYENLTGEKFTFSYTKPKKLFPRTRK
;
A
#
# COMPACT_ATOMS: atom_id res chain seq x y z
N MET A 1 33.11 -12.37 26.36
CA MET A 1 34.05 -12.72 25.26
C MET A 1 33.51 -12.04 24.00
N LEU A 2 33.48 -10.70 23.94
CA LEU A 2 34.52 -9.70 23.63
C LEU A 2 35.06 -9.78 22.18
N ILE A 3 34.85 -8.65 21.49
CA ILE A 3 35.54 -8.08 20.32
C ILE A 3 34.95 -8.44 18.94
N TYR A 4 34.16 -7.52 18.36
CA TYR A 4 34.30 -6.95 17.01
C TYR A 4 33.22 -5.86 16.83
N GLY A 5 33.61 -4.59 16.63
CA GLY A 5 32.61 -3.53 16.37
C GLY A 5 33.07 -2.07 16.39
N THR A 6 34.34 -1.75 16.67
CA THR A 6 34.79 -0.36 16.84
C THR A 6 35.62 0.22 15.69
N ILE A 7 35.79 -0.50 14.56
CA ILE A 7 36.67 -0.05 13.47
C ILE A 7 35.92 0.66 12.32
N GLU A 8 34.60 0.49 12.16
CA GLU A 8 33.86 1.13 11.05
C GLU A 8 33.45 2.59 11.31
N PHE A 9 33.33 3.01 12.57
CA PHE A 9 32.88 4.38 12.89
C PHE A 9 33.94 5.46 12.59
N ALA A 10 35.22 5.14 12.72
CA ALA A 10 36.33 6.09 12.49
C ALA A 10 36.57 6.42 11.01
N LYS A 11 36.08 5.58 10.07
CA LYS A 11 36.17 5.85 8.62
C LYS A 11 35.08 6.81 8.13
N PHE A 12 33.96 6.91 8.84
CA PHE A 12 32.83 7.74 8.44
C PHE A 12 33.02 9.22 8.82
N GLU A 13 33.63 9.52 9.98
CA GLU A 13 33.91 10.90 10.39
C GLU A 13 35.00 11.59 9.56
N ASN A 14 36.01 10.84 9.08
CA ASN A 14 37.06 11.41 8.22
C ASN A 14 36.60 11.71 6.80
N ALA A 15 35.55 11.05 6.31
CA ALA A 15 34.97 11.36 5.00
C ALA A 15 34.17 12.67 5.01
N MET A 16 33.52 13.01 6.13
CA MET A 16 32.73 14.24 6.26
C MET A 16 33.57 15.51 6.49
N LYS A 17 34.81 15.39 6.95
CA LYS A 17 35.71 16.55 7.15
C LYS A 17 36.44 17.02 5.89
N ILE A 18 36.45 16.24 4.80
CA ILE A 18 37.22 16.57 3.59
C ILE A 18 36.37 17.32 2.53
N GLU A 19 35.04 17.35 2.66
CA GLU A 19 34.16 18.00 1.68
C GLU A 19 33.82 19.48 1.97
N SER A 20 34.27 20.08 3.07
CA SER A 20 33.92 21.47 3.42
C SER A 20 34.82 22.56 2.83
N GLU A 21 35.84 22.24 2.03
CA GLU A 21 36.81 23.25 1.56
C GLU A 21 37.23 23.09 0.09
N ARG A 22 36.34 23.29 -0.90
CA ARG A 22 36.76 23.73 -2.26
C ARG A 22 35.74 24.65 -2.95
N PRO A 23 36.19 25.71 -3.65
CA PRO A 23 35.33 26.72 -4.23
C PRO A 23 34.70 26.31 -5.58
N ILE A 24 33.56 26.93 -5.84
CA ILE A 24 32.69 26.78 -7.01
C ILE A 24 33.43 27.14 -8.30
N PHE A 25 33.59 26.18 -9.21
CA PHE A 25 33.88 26.44 -10.62
C PHE A 25 32.86 25.76 -11.54
N ARG A 26 32.29 26.57 -12.44
CA ARG A 26 31.36 26.20 -13.52
C ARG A 26 31.96 25.12 -14.41
N CYS A 27 31.17 24.09 -14.77
CA CYS A 27 31.51 23.20 -15.87
C CYS A 27 30.26 22.63 -16.56
N GLU A 28 29.82 23.29 -17.64
CA GLU A 28 28.73 22.84 -18.54
C GLU A 28 29.09 21.59 -19.37
N ALA A 29 30.29 21.05 -19.23
CA ALA A 29 30.76 19.88 -19.99
C ALA A 29 30.37 18.52 -19.36
N SER A 30 30.05 18.47 -18.06
CA SER A 30 29.74 17.21 -17.34
C SER A 30 28.33 16.67 -17.60
N VAL A 31 27.40 17.53 -18.06
CA VAL A 31 26.00 17.14 -18.33
C VAL A 31 25.89 16.28 -19.60
N LYS A 32 26.77 16.47 -20.58
CA LYS A 32 26.78 15.66 -21.82
C LYS A 32 27.33 14.24 -21.61
N MET A 33 28.20 14.03 -20.63
CA MET A 33 28.79 12.71 -20.37
C MET A 33 27.85 11.81 -19.55
N ILE A 34 27.08 12.38 -18.62
CA ILE A 34 26.03 11.66 -17.87
C ILE A 34 24.87 11.27 -18.80
N PHE A 35 24.54 12.09 -19.80
CA PHE A 35 23.51 11.77 -20.80
C PHE A 35 23.87 10.58 -21.71
N ASN A 36 25.16 10.37 -22.01
CA ASN A 36 25.60 9.26 -22.85
C ASN A 36 25.74 7.93 -22.09
N HIS A 37 25.88 7.95 -20.76
CA HIS A 37 25.90 6.72 -19.96
C HIS A 37 24.49 6.17 -19.68
N GLN A 38 23.46 7.03 -19.60
CA GLN A 38 22.06 6.59 -19.54
C GLN A 38 21.52 6.03 -20.86
N LEU A 39 22.17 6.30 -21.99
CA LEU A 39 21.79 5.77 -23.31
C LEU A 39 22.40 4.39 -23.64
N LYS A 40 23.35 3.89 -22.83
CA LYS A 40 23.98 2.57 -23.02
C LYS A 40 23.34 1.42 -22.22
N ILE A 41 22.31 1.68 -21.42
CA ILE A 41 21.45 0.64 -20.83
C ILE A 41 20.18 0.51 -21.67
N ALA A 42 20.36 0.15 -22.94
CA ALA A 42 19.28 -0.11 -23.89
C ALA A 42 19.12 -1.62 -24.17
N ASN A 43 19.45 -2.46 -23.19
CA ASN A 43 18.91 -3.81 -23.13
C ASN A 43 17.57 -3.76 -22.40
N CYS A 44 16.56 -4.36 -23.02
CA CYS A 44 15.17 -4.36 -22.61
C CYS A 44 14.95 -5.22 -21.35
N HIS A 45 15.67 -4.93 -20.25
CA HIS A 45 15.29 -5.37 -18.92
C HIS A 45 14.05 -4.60 -18.53
N ILE A 46 12.92 -5.31 -18.47
CA ILE A 46 11.76 -4.84 -17.76
C ILE A 46 12.19 -4.84 -16.29
N ASP A 47 12.47 -3.68 -15.74
CA ASP A 47 12.90 -3.55 -14.36
C ASP A 47 11.78 -4.08 -13.44
N MET A 48 12.12 -5.05 -12.59
CA MET A 48 11.16 -5.68 -11.67
C MET A 48 10.94 -4.75 -10.48
N SER A 49 10.11 -3.73 -10.67
CA SER A 49 9.81 -2.72 -9.66
C SER A 49 8.33 -2.73 -9.28
N ASN A 50 8.05 -2.50 -8.00
CA ASN A 50 6.68 -2.33 -7.52
C ASN A 50 6.14 -0.96 -7.95
N VAL A 51 4.91 -0.95 -8.45
CA VAL A 51 4.27 0.27 -8.96
C VAL A 51 3.17 0.73 -8.01
N TYR A 52 3.30 1.94 -7.47
CA TYR A 52 2.34 2.48 -6.49
C TYR A 52 1.39 3.55 -7.05
N ASN A 53 1.54 3.93 -8.32
CA ASN A 53 0.76 5.02 -8.94
C ASN A 53 -0.37 4.54 -9.88
N ILE A 54 -0.83 3.29 -9.72
CA ILE A 54 -1.86 2.69 -10.55
C ILE A 54 -3.03 2.22 -9.68
N LEU A 55 -4.24 2.54 -10.13
CA LEU A 55 -5.49 2.03 -9.58
C LEU A 55 -6.37 1.49 -10.70
N PHE A 56 -7.12 0.43 -10.41
CA PHE A 56 -8.08 -0.15 -11.34
C PHE A 56 -9.30 0.75 -11.51
N SER A 57 -9.79 1.33 -10.42
CA SER A 57 -10.95 2.22 -10.38
C SER A 57 -10.60 3.53 -9.66
N LYS A 58 -11.29 4.61 -10.04
CA LYS A 58 -11.22 5.86 -9.29
C LYS A 58 -11.93 5.65 -7.94
N PRO A 59 -11.29 5.93 -6.79
CA PRO A 59 -11.93 5.78 -5.49
C PRO A 59 -12.92 6.91 -5.23
N ALA A 60 -13.93 6.62 -4.43
CA ALA A 60 -14.86 7.60 -3.90
C ALA A 60 -14.18 8.41 -2.80
N LYS A 61 -14.23 9.75 -2.89
CA LYS A 61 -13.65 10.65 -1.88
C LYS A 61 -14.74 11.41 -1.15
N GLU A 62 -15.89 11.60 -1.81
CA GLU A 62 -17.03 12.34 -1.27
C GLU A 62 -18.15 11.38 -0.85
N LYS A 63 -18.93 11.79 0.16
CA LYS A 63 -20.02 10.99 0.74
C LYS A 63 -21.00 10.45 -0.31
N HIS A 64 -21.36 11.27 -1.29
CA HIS A 64 -22.32 10.91 -2.33
C HIS A 64 -21.77 9.90 -3.36
N GLU A 65 -20.45 9.70 -3.40
CA GLU A 65 -19.78 8.70 -4.23
C GLU A 65 -19.69 7.33 -3.53
N MET A 66 -19.79 7.30 -2.20
CA MET A 66 -19.66 6.10 -1.38
C MET A 66 -20.92 5.22 -1.43
N TYR A 67 -20.74 3.91 -1.26
CA TYR A 67 -21.84 3.03 -0.83
C TYR A 67 -22.25 3.37 0.60
N ILE A 68 -23.53 3.27 0.92
CA ILE A 68 -24.09 3.69 2.22
C ILE A 68 -23.37 2.97 3.37
N GLU A 69 -23.18 1.67 3.21
CA GLU A 69 -22.57 0.79 4.21
C GLU A 69 -21.07 1.06 4.39
N LEU A 70 -20.36 1.44 3.32
CA LEU A 70 -18.96 1.85 3.43
C LEU A 70 -18.81 3.23 4.06
N GLU A 71 -19.72 4.17 3.78
CA GLU A 71 -19.73 5.48 4.45
C GLU A 71 -19.99 5.32 5.95
N ALA A 72 -20.86 4.38 6.35
CA ALA A 72 -21.09 4.06 7.76
C ALA A 72 -19.81 3.54 8.43
N LEU A 73 -19.11 2.58 7.80
CA LEU A 73 -17.83 2.09 8.32
C LEU A 73 -16.77 3.20 8.39
N ALA A 74 -16.70 4.11 7.42
CA ALA A 74 -15.78 5.23 7.46
C ALA A 74 -16.08 6.16 8.66
N GLN A 75 -17.36 6.41 8.95
CA GLN A 75 -17.77 7.18 10.12
C GLN A 75 -17.45 6.45 11.42
N GLU A 76 -17.65 5.13 11.49
CA GLU A 76 -17.28 4.30 12.65
C GLU A 76 -15.77 4.34 12.92
N ILE A 77 -14.92 4.27 11.89
CA ILE A 77 -13.46 4.45 12.04
C ILE A 77 -13.15 5.80 12.70
N VAL A 78 -13.74 6.89 12.21
CA VAL A 78 -13.49 8.22 12.78
C VAL A 78 -14.01 8.31 14.22
N GLN A 79 -15.21 7.80 14.48
CA GLN A 79 -15.86 7.83 15.80
C GLN A 79 -15.17 6.94 16.84
N SER A 80 -14.52 5.86 16.41
CA SER A 80 -13.75 4.97 17.31
C SER A 80 -12.61 5.70 18.01
N GLY A 81 -12.17 6.84 17.46
CA GLY A 81 -11.00 7.56 17.91
C GLY A 81 -9.70 6.81 17.64
N LYS A 82 -9.67 5.70 16.89
CA LYS A 82 -8.45 4.90 16.60
C LYS A 82 -7.69 5.30 15.34
N LEU A 83 -8.17 6.31 14.61
CA LEU A 83 -7.52 6.88 13.43
C LEU A 83 -6.50 7.96 13.84
N ARG A 84 -5.22 7.70 13.58
CA ARG A 84 -4.07 8.57 13.84
C ARG A 84 -3.61 9.15 12.49
N ILE A 85 -3.64 10.47 12.35
CA ILE A 85 -3.34 11.15 11.09
C ILE A 85 -2.19 12.11 11.34
N ASP A 86 -1.16 11.96 10.53
CA ASP A 86 -0.08 12.91 10.29
C ASP A 86 -0.19 13.40 8.84
N ALA A 87 -0.70 14.62 8.70
CA ALA A 87 -0.90 15.30 7.42
C ALA A 87 0.03 16.53 7.35
N ASP A 88 1.33 16.27 7.54
CA ASP A 88 2.41 17.26 7.57
C ASP A 88 2.28 18.19 8.79
N GLU A 89 1.83 19.42 8.61
CA GLU A 89 1.64 20.36 9.73
C GLU A 89 0.45 19.99 10.63
N LYS A 90 -0.44 19.11 10.16
CA LYS A 90 -1.69 18.74 10.83
C LYS A 90 -1.61 17.35 11.41
N ILE A 91 -1.62 17.25 12.74
CA ILE A 91 -1.48 15.99 13.46
C ILE A 91 -2.63 15.85 14.46
N ASN A 92 -3.35 14.73 14.42
CA ASN A 92 -4.53 14.53 15.30
C ASN A 92 -4.25 13.68 16.54
N PHE A 93 -3.00 13.36 16.86
CA PHE A 93 -2.66 12.50 17.99
C PHE A 93 -1.43 12.99 18.76
N VAL A 94 -1.28 12.48 19.98
CA VAL A 94 -0.15 12.77 20.87
C VAL A 94 0.40 11.48 21.47
N ARG A 95 1.69 11.48 21.80
CA ARG A 95 2.39 10.36 22.44
C ARG A 95 2.25 10.43 23.95
N PHE A 96 2.06 9.29 24.57
CA PHE A 96 2.09 9.11 26.02
C PHE A 96 3.10 7.99 26.35
N PRO A 97 4.21 8.31 27.03
CA PRO A 97 5.17 7.29 27.43
C PRO A 97 4.57 6.42 28.54
N SER A 98 4.47 5.11 28.31
CA SER A 98 4.10 4.11 29.32
C SER A 98 5.33 3.27 29.69
N ALA A 99 5.26 2.53 30.78
CA ALA A 99 6.38 1.74 31.32
C ALA A 99 6.93 0.68 30.37
N ARG A 100 6.14 0.23 29.38
CA ARG A 100 6.52 -0.84 28.44
C ARG A 100 6.56 -0.39 26.98
N ASN A 101 5.86 0.69 26.62
CA ASN A 101 5.66 1.11 25.24
C ASN A 101 5.22 2.58 25.17
N VAL A 102 5.35 3.19 23.99
CA VAL A 102 4.70 4.48 23.71
C VAL A 102 3.26 4.24 23.25
N LEU A 103 2.32 4.85 23.97
CA LEU A 103 0.90 4.88 23.61
C LEU A 103 0.59 6.15 22.81
N PHE A 104 -0.47 6.08 21.99
CA PHE A 104 -0.89 7.20 21.16
C PHE A 104 -2.36 7.49 21.40
N PHE A 105 -2.70 8.74 21.63
CA PHE A 105 -4.08 9.17 21.86
C PHE A 105 -4.48 10.22 20.84
N SER A 106 -5.58 9.99 20.14
CA SER A 106 -6.15 10.98 19.22
C SER A 106 -6.79 12.14 19.98
N HIS A 107 -7.00 13.24 19.26
CA HIS A 107 -7.80 14.36 19.72
C HIS A 107 -9.20 13.91 20.17
N ARG A 108 -9.81 12.92 19.51
CA ARG A 108 -11.12 12.40 19.88
C ARG A 108 -11.08 11.65 21.20
N GLU A 109 -10.12 10.76 21.42
CA GLU A 109 -9.99 10.03 22.69
C GLU A 109 -9.81 10.99 23.89
N LEU A 110 -9.15 12.13 23.67
CA LEU A 110 -8.92 13.13 24.71
C LEU A 110 -10.10 14.08 24.96
N HIS A 111 -11.01 14.27 23.99
CA HIS A 111 -12.05 15.31 24.04
C HIS A 111 -13.49 14.81 23.86
N ASP A 112 -13.71 13.64 23.28
CA ASP A 112 -15.05 13.07 23.09
C ASP A 112 -15.56 12.46 24.41
N PRO A 113 -16.67 12.96 24.99
CA PRO A 113 -17.26 12.43 26.22
C PRO A 113 -17.49 10.92 26.22
N LYS A 114 -17.71 10.31 25.04
CA LYS A 114 -17.93 8.87 24.93
C LYS A 114 -16.64 8.04 25.05
N LEU A 115 -15.50 8.63 24.72
CA LEU A 115 -14.20 7.95 24.69
C LEU A 115 -13.33 8.26 25.92
N ILE A 116 -13.60 9.39 26.59
CA ILE A 116 -12.86 9.84 27.78
C ILE A 116 -12.82 8.78 28.89
N PRO A 117 -13.92 8.09 29.28
CA PRO A 117 -13.87 7.12 30.38
C PRO A 117 -12.85 6.00 30.16
N LYS A 118 -12.84 5.41 28.95
CA LYS A 118 -11.86 4.38 28.57
C LYS A 118 -10.44 4.93 28.49
N THR A 119 -10.29 6.20 28.10
CA THR A 119 -8.97 6.85 28.05
C THR A 119 -8.43 7.03 29.46
N ILE A 120 -9.24 7.54 30.40
CA ILE A 120 -8.88 7.71 31.82
C ILE A 120 -8.49 6.37 32.45
N GLU A 121 -9.20 5.28 32.13
CA GLU A 121 -8.84 3.93 32.61
C GLU A 121 -7.40 3.52 32.24
N ILE A 122 -6.89 3.98 31.10
CA ILE A 122 -5.55 3.63 30.59
C ILE A 122 -4.47 4.55 31.15
N ILE A 123 -4.72 5.87 31.20
CA ILE A 123 -3.68 6.87 31.52
C ILE A 123 -3.83 7.53 32.88
N GLY A 124 -4.95 7.37 33.58
CA GLY A 124 -5.26 8.15 34.78
C GLY A 124 -5.82 9.55 34.48
N GLU A 125 -6.67 10.06 35.38
CA GLU A 125 -7.32 11.36 35.21
C GLU A 125 -6.30 12.52 35.25
N GLU A 126 -5.24 12.36 36.05
CA GLU A 126 -4.17 13.33 36.22
C GLU A 126 -3.38 13.60 34.93
N ASN A 127 -3.29 12.61 34.03
CA ASN A 127 -2.54 12.72 32.79
C ASN A 127 -3.39 13.27 31.63
N LEU A 128 -4.73 13.21 31.74
CA LEU A 128 -5.64 13.64 30.68
C LEU A 128 -5.47 15.13 30.33
N GLU A 129 -5.39 15.99 31.34
CA GLU A 129 -5.22 17.43 31.14
C GLU A 129 -3.85 17.79 30.56
N ALA A 130 -2.79 17.06 30.93
CA ALA A 130 -1.47 17.24 30.35
C ALA A 130 -1.48 16.88 28.85
N LEU A 131 -2.09 15.75 28.48
CA LEU A 131 -2.21 15.34 27.08
C LEU A 131 -3.10 16.28 26.26
N ARG A 132 -4.20 16.81 26.84
CA ARG A 132 -5.04 17.84 26.21
C ARG A 132 -4.28 19.12 25.92
N LYS A 133 -3.35 19.52 26.79
CA LYS A 133 -2.47 20.68 26.54
C LYS A 133 -1.45 20.35 25.45
N ASN A 134 -0.83 19.18 25.50
CA ASN A 134 0.18 18.78 24.53
C ASN A 134 -0.39 18.69 23.11
N ILE A 135 -1.57 18.10 22.93
CA ILE A 135 -2.15 17.94 21.58
C ILE A 135 -2.55 19.28 20.94
N LYS A 136 -2.80 20.34 21.73
CA LYS A 136 -3.07 21.70 21.22
C LYS A 136 -1.85 22.36 20.58
N THR A 137 -0.64 21.82 20.80
CA THR A 137 0.57 22.29 20.12
C THR A 137 0.60 21.88 18.64
N ASN A 138 -0.16 20.84 18.26
CA ASN A 138 -0.30 20.40 16.88
C ASN A 138 -1.39 21.23 16.18
N GLN A 139 -1.25 21.47 14.87
CA GLN A 139 -2.40 21.96 14.11
C GLN A 139 -3.45 20.85 14.01
N PRO A 140 -4.74 21.14 14.28
CA PRO A 140 -5.77 20.12 14.26
C PRO A 140 -6.06 19.65 12.82
N VAL A 141 -6.23 18.34 12.67
CA VAL A 141 -6.74 17.76 11.41
C VAL A 141 -8.22 18.10 11.27
N PRO A 142 -8.67 18.76 10.19
CA PRO A 142 -10.08 19.07 9.99
C PRO A 142 -10.94 17.81 9.90
N SER A 143 -12.14 17.83 10.49
CA SER A 143 -13.04 16.65 10.47
C SER A 143 -13.39 16.18 9.04
N GLU A 144 -13.45 17.09 8.05
CA GLU A 144 -13.67 16.70 6.66
C GLU A 144 -12.50 15.85 6.13
N LEU A 145 -11.27 16.19 6.49
CA LEU A 145 -10.07 15.45 6.09
C LEU A 145 -10.02 14.07 6.76
N GLU A 146 -10.35 13.98 8.05
CA GLU A 146 -10.46 12.68 8.75
C GLU A 146 -11.44 11.74 8.02
N GLN A 147 -12.63 12.25 7.68
CA GLN A 147 -13.65 11.47 6.98
C GLN A 147 -13.19 11.04 5.59
N LYS A 148 -12.50 11.92 4.85
CA LYS A 148 -11.96 11.60 3.53
C LYS A 148 -10.88 10.52 3.59
N ILE A 149 -10.03 10.55 4.61
CA ILE A 149 -9.02 9.51 4.86
C ILE A 149 -9.71 8.18 5.20
N ALA A 150 -10.67 8.19 6.11
CA ALA A 150 -11.41 6.99 6.49
C ALA A 150 -12.15 6.35 5.30
N ARG A 151 -12.74 7.16 4.40
CA ARG A 151 -13.34 6.67 3.15
C ARG A 151 -12.36 5.91 2.28
N LEU A 152 -11.11 6.39 2.16
CA LEU A 152 -10.09 5.66 1.39
C LEU A 152 -9.73 4.34 2.07
N LEU A 153 -9.57 4.31 3.39
CA LEU A 153 -9.24 3.08 4.14
C LEU A 153 -10.26 1.97 3.92
N VAL A 154 -11.56 2.27 4.07
CA VAL A 154 -12.63 1.27 3.94
C VAL A 154 -12.78 0.73 2.51
N GLN A 155 -12.28 1.45 1.50
CA GLN A 155 -12.27 1.01 0.11
C GLN A 155 -11.04 0.15 -0.26
N ALA A 156 -10.02 0.09 0.61
CA ALA A 156 -8.78 -0.61 0.31
C ALA A 156 -8.89 -2.13 0.52
N THR A 157 -9.92 -2.63 1.22
CA THR A 157 -10.04 -4.04 1.58
C THR A 157 -11.50 -4.51 1.72
N HIS A 158 -11.70 -5.79 2.04
CA HIS A 158 -13.02 -6.34 2.31
C HIS A 158 -13.63 -5.78 3.61
N PRO A 159 -14.91 -5.39 3.66
CA PRO A 159 -15.52 -4.72 4.82
C PRO A 159 -15.44 -5.52 6.14
N ALA A 160 -15.45 -6.86 6.08
CA ALA A 160 -15.29 -7.71 7.26
C ALA A 160 -13.97 -7.45 8.02
N ILE A 161 -12.90 -7.10 7.29
CA ILE A 161 -11.60 -6.77 7.91
C ILE A 161 -11.71 -5.48 8.71
N ILE A 162 -12.37 -4.46 8.15
CA ILE A 162 -12.61 -3.19 8.84
C ILE A 162 -13.46 -3.38 10.10
N LYS A 163 -14.53 -4.19 10.01
CA LYS A 163 -15.35 -4.51 11.18
C LYS A 163 -14.54 -5.20 12.29
N LEU A 164 -13.67 -6.14 11.93
CA LEU A 164 -12.82 -6.81 12.91
C LEU A 164 -11.79 -5.85 13.53
N ILE A 165 -11.19 -4.95 12.73
CA ILE A 165 -10.30 -3.87 13.18
C ILE A 165 -10.99 -2.98 14.23
N LEU A 166 -12.24 -2.58 13.96
CA LEU A 166 -13.03 -1.76 14.88
C LEU A 166 -13.33 -2.51 16.18
N LEU A 167 -13.68 -3.79 16.09
CA LEU A 167 -14.00 -4.64 17.23
C LEU A 167 -12.78 -4.87 18.13
N GLU A 168 -11.62 -5.13 17.53
CA GLU A 168 -10.35 -5.34 18.24
C GLU A 168 -9.69 -4.02 18.69
N GLY A 169 -10.22 -2.86 18.29
CA GLY A 169 -9.69 -1.56 18.68
C GLY A 169 -8.32 -1.23 18.08
N VAL A 170 -8.01 -1.81 16.92
CA VAL A 170 -6.72 -1.68 16.21
C VAL A 170 -6.47 -0.23 15.81
N GLU A 171 -5.25 0.25 16.03
CA GLU A 171 -4.86 1.62 15.70
C GLU A 171 -4.47 1.75 14.22
N LEU A 172 -5.03 2.76 13.55
CA LEU A 172 -4.78 3.04 12.13
C LEU A 172 -3.96 4.32 12.00
N PHE A 173 -2.70 4.21 11.61
CA PHE A 173 -1.81 5.33 11.36
C PHE A 173 -1.77 5.67 9.88
N VAL A 174 -2.01 6.94 9.56
CA VAL A 174 -1.94 7.48 8.21
C VAL A 174 -0.96 8.64 8.19
N SER A 175 0.05 8.57 7.32
CA SER A 175 1.01 9.66 7.09
C SER A 175 1.02 10.13 5.64
N PHE A 176 1.08 11.46 5.47
CA PHE A 176 1.34 12.10 4.19
C PHE A 176 2.83 12.23 3.91
N SER A 177 3.70 11.96 4.88
CA SER A 177 5.15 11.90 4.68
C SER A 177 5.54 10.65 3.85
N HIS A 178 6.71 10.73 3.21
CA HIS A 178 7.27 9.61 2.44
C HIS A 178 7.83 8.49 3.31
N ASN A 179 8.12 8.77 4.59
CA ASN A 179 8.76 7.85 5.51
C ASN A 179 7.91 7.64 6.77
N ILE A 180 7.57 6.39 7.05
CA ILE A 180 6.84 6.00 8.25
C ILE A 180 7.68 6.16 9.52
N SER A 181 9.01 6.31 9.41
CA SER A 181 9.94 6.33 10.55
C SER A 181 9.56 7.34 11.62
N ASP A 182 8.96 8.46 11.23
CA ASP A 182 8.51 9.49 12.17
C ASP A 182 7.27 9.05 12.98
N LEU A 183 6.52 8.06 12.50
CA LEU A 183 5.40 7.43 13.22
C LEU A 183 5.81 6.21 14.05
N LEU A 184 7.03 5.68 13.85
CA LEU A 184 7.50 4.50 14.57
C LEU A 184 8.04 4.88 15.95
N ASP A 185 7.76 4.01 16.93
CA ASP A 185 8.48 4.04 18.20
C ASP A 185 9.90 3.45 17.98
N LEU A 186 10.87 4.35 17.77
CA LEU A 186 12.27 4.00 17.54
C LEU A 186 12.91 3.29 18.75
N GLN A 187 12.35 3.45 19.95
CA GLN A 187 12.88 2.78 21.14
C GLN A 187 12.47 1.30 21.15
N SER A 188 11.20 1.01 20.91
CA SER A 188 10.72 -0.36 20.64
C SER A 188 11.48 -1.00 19.47
N TYR A 189 11.74 -0.24 18.40
CA TYR A 189 12.53 -0.71 17.25
C TYR A 189 13.96 -1.14 17.63
N LYS A 190 14.64 -0.36 18.48
CA LYS A 190 16.01 -0.64 18.92
C LYS A 190 16.10 -1.81 19.90
N GLU A 191 15.10 -1.98 20.77
CA GLU A 191 15.11 -3.00 21.83
C GLU A 191 14.79 -4.41 21.30
N PHE A 192 13.88 -4.55 20.33
CA PHE A 192 13.47 -5.88 19.84
C PHE A 192 14.30 -6.43 18.68
N GLY A 193 15.24 -5.66 18.10
CA GLY A 193 16.24 -6.11 17.11
C GLY A 193 15.68 -6.68 15.80
N SER A 194 14.37 -6.84 15.70
CA SER A 194 13.64 -7.36 14.56
C SER A 194 12.23 -6.77 14.60
N THR A 195 11.90 -6.01 13.57
CA THR A 195 10.50 -5.80 13.21
C THR A 195 10.30 -6.62 11.95
N GLY A 196 9.39 -7.59 11.96
CA GLY A 196 8.68 -7.89 10.71
C GLY A 196 8.09 -6.56 10.26
N GLY A 197 8.72 -5.90 9.29
CA GLY A 197 8.64 -4.45 9.15
C GLY A 197 7.20 -3.94 9.12
N MET A 198 6.86 -2.92 9.92
CA MET A 198 5.51 -2.31 9.96
C MET A 198 4.31 -3.24 10.18
N GLN A 199 4.53 -4.55 10.39
CA GLN A 199 3.48 -5.56 10.45
C GLN A 199 2.94 -5.65 11.88
N SER A 200 1.62 -5.76 12.01
CA SER A 200 1.02 -6.23 13.26
C SER A 200 1.54 -7.66 13.56
N LEU A 201 2.31 -7.81 14.63
CA LEU A 201 2.83 -9.09 15.12
C LEU A 201 2.02 -9.65 16.30
N GLY A 202 1.01 -8.92 16.81
CA GLY A 202 0.17 -9.32 17.94
C GLY A 202 -1.10 -8.49 18.10
N ILE A 203 -2.12 -9.03 18.77
CA ILE A 203 -3.46 -8.41 18.88
C ILE A 203 -3.51 -7.25 19.89
N GLU A 204 -2.81 -7.37 21.03
CA GLU A 204 -2.88 -6.35 22.09
C GLU A 204 -2.21 -5.01 21.71
N GLU A 205 -1.42 -4.99 20.63
CA GLU A 205 -0.74 -3.79 20.10
C GLU A 205 -0.80 -3.73 18.57
N SER A 206 -1.84 -4.31 17.96
CA SER A 206 -2.01 -4.27 16.51
C SER A 206 -2.11 -2.84 16.02
N ARG A 207 -1.12 -2.42 15.23
CA ARG A 207 -1.06 -1.13 14.55
C ARG A 207 -0.94 -1.36 13.04
N ILE A 208 -1.60 -0.52 12.27
CA ILE A 208 -1.59 -0.56 10.81
C ILE A 208 -1.11 0.79 10.30
N PHE A 209 -0.13 0.79 9.41
CA PHE A 209 0.60 1.99 8.99
C PHE A 209 0.45 2.26 7.48
N VAL A 210 -0.10 3.41 7.11
CA VAL A 210 -0.32 3.78 5.71
C VAL A 210 0.39 5.09 5.40
N SER A 211 1.45 5.04 4.59
CA SER A 211 2.16 6.23 4.10
C SER A 211 1.83 6.49 2.63
N CYS A 212 1.39 7.71 2.29
CA CYS A 212 1.04 8.08 0.92
C CYS A 212 1.97 9.11 0.27
N GLY A 213 2.90 9.70 1.03
CA GLY A 213 3.98 10.55 0.51
C GLY A 213 3.59 11.94 0.01
N PHE A 214 2.29 12.22 -0.13
CA PHE A 214 1.76 13.54 -0.44
C PHE A 214 0.26 13.57 -0.10
N SER A 215 -0.37 14.74 -0.05
CA SER A 215 -1.81 14.84 0.18
C SER A 215 -2.61 14.23 -0.99
N PRO A 216 -3.46 13.21 -0.75
CA PRO A 216 -4.32 12.64 -1.78
C PRO A 216 -5.52 13.53 -2.13
N PHE A 217 -5.67 14.68 -1.47
CA PHE A 217 -6.84 15.58 -1.59
C PHE A 217 -6.51 16.97 -2.11
N SER A 218 -5.29 17.23 -2.61
CA SER A 218 -4.95 18.53 -3.17
C SER A 218 -5.92 18.92 -4.31
N ARG A 219 -6.40 20.16 -4.23
CA ARG A 219 -7.26 20.79 -5.25
C ARG A 219 -6.47 21.71 -6.18
N ILE A 220 -5.19 21.93 -5.89
CA ILE A 220 -4.30 22.79 -6.67
C ILE A 220 -4.08 22.11 -8.04
N PRO A 221 -4.42 22.78 -9.17
CA PRO A 221 -4.32 22.19 -10.51
C PRO A 221 -2.94 21.59 -10.82
N GLU A 222 -1.87 22.29 -10.42
CA GLU A 222 -0.48 21.91 -10.62
C GLU A 222 -0.09 20.64 -9.84
N GLU A 223 -0.80 20.38 -8.72
CA GLU A 223 -0.52 19.25 -7.83
C GLU A 223 -1.40 18.02 -8.11
N GLN A 224 -2.33 18.10 -9.07
CA GLN A 224 -3.31 17.03 -9.29
C GLN A 224 -2.66 15.69 -9.65
N GLU A 225 -1.53 15.69 -10.37
CA GLU A 225 -0.82 14.46 -10.68
C GLU A 225 -0.21 13.83 -9.42
N TYR A 226 0.40 14.63 -8.55
CA TYR A 226 0.92 14.19 -7.26
C TYR A 226 -0.19 13.66 -6.35
N ALA A 227 -1.32 14.36 -6.26
CA ALA A 227 -2.48 13.92 -5.48
C ALA A 227 -3.08 12.61 -6.00
N ARG A 228 -3.11 12.40 -7.32
CA ARG A 228 -3.54 11.13 -7.93
C ARG A 228 -2.58 9.99 -7.58
N ASN A 229 -1.27 10.24 -7.68
CA ASN A 229 -0.24 9.26 -7.33
C ASN A 229 -0.27 8.92 -5.83
N ALA A 230 -0.48 9.92 -4.96
CA ALA A 230 -0.66 9.72 -3.52
C ALA A 230 -1.93 8.94 -3.19
N THR A 231 -3.05 9.23 -3.88
CA THR A 231 -4.29 8.45 -3.72
C THR A 231 -4.06 6.98 -4.09
N ALA A 232 -3.34 6.73 -5.18
CA ALA A 232 -2.98 5.37 -5.57
C ALA A 232 -2.09 4.70 -4.53
N ARG A 233 -1.02 5.37 -4.11
CA ARG A 233 -0.08 4.86 -3.11
C ARG A 233 -0.79 4.54 -1.79
N PHE A 234 -1.67 5.43 -1.33
CA PHE A 234 -2.50 5.24 -0.15
C PHE A 234 -3.26 3.92 -0.20
N LEU A 235 -4.07 3.72 -1.25
CA LEU A 235 -4.93 2.54 -1.35
C LEU A 235 -4.12 1.26 -1.55
N VAL A 236 -3.02 1.35 -2.31
CA VAL A 236 -2.11 0.23 -2.54
C VAL A 236 -1.46 -0.23 -1.24
N ILE A 237 -0.90 0.70 -0.46
CA ILE A 237 -0.26 0.36 0.83
C ILE A 237 -1.32 -0.07 1.84
N ALA A 238 -2.43 0.65 1.97
CA ALA A 238 -3.51 0.27 2.87
C ALA A 238 -4.01 -1.14 2.58
N ALA A 239 -4.20 -1.50 1.32
CA ALA A 239 -4.64 -2.85 0.94
C ALA A 239 -3.64 -3.93 1.35
N GLN A 240 -2.34 -3.66 1.23
CA GLN A 240 -1.28 -4.59 1.66
C GLN A 240 -1.28 -4.77 3.18
N GLU A 241 -1.26 -3.67 3.95
CA GLU A 241 -1.21 -3.73 5.41
C GLU A 241 -2.48 -4.32 6.03
N LEU A 242 -3.65 -4.01 5.46
CA LEU A 242 -4.92 -4.65 5.84
C LEU A 242 -4.93 -6.14 5.46
N GLY A 243 -4.23 -6.52 4.39
CA GLY A 243 -3.99 -7.91 4.01
C GLY A 243 -3.13 -8.66 5.03
N HIS A 244 -2.06 -8.02 5.54
CA HIS A 244 -1.22 -8.57 6.61
C HIS A 244 -2.01 -8.81 7.91
N TYR A 245 -2.90 -7.89 8.26
CA TYR A 245 -3.79 -8.05 9.41
C TYR A 245 -4.81 -9.19 9.21
N ALA A 246 -5.39 -9.29 8.01
CA ALA A 246 -6.34 -10.35 7.66
C ALA A 246 -5.71 -11.75 7.65
N ASP A 247 -4.41 -11.84 7.34
CA ASP A 247 -3.64 -13.09 7.35
C ASP A 247 -3.54 -13.72 8.74
N ILE A 248 -3.75 -12.96 9.83
CA ILE A 248 -3.70 -13.50 11.20
C ILE A 248 -4.92 -14.39 11.47
N MET A 249 -4.66 -15.66 11.79
CA MET A 249 -5.67 -16.62 12.22
C MET A 249 -5.99 -16.45 13.71
N ARG A 250 -7.27 -16.50 14.04
CA ARG A 250 -7.76 -16.33 15.41
C ARG A 250 -8.59 -17.53 15.85
N ASN A 251 -8.53 -17.85 17.14
CA ASN A 251 -9.44 -18.81 17.75
C ASN A 251 -10.85 -18.17 17.95
N PRO A 252 -11.86 -18.92 18.44
CA PRO A 252 -13.19 -18.38 18.68
C PRO A 252 -13.25 -17.22 19.70
N SER A 253 -12.29 -17.13 20.62
CA SER A 253 -12.17 -16.01 21.58
C SER A 253 -11.39 -14.82 21.02
N GLY A 254 -11.01 -14.85 19.73
CA GLY A 254 -10.32 -13.75 19.06
C GLY A 254 -8.81 -13.73 19.26
N GLN A 255 -8.22 -14.67 20.02
CA GLN A 255 -6.78 -14.70 20.25
C GLN A 255 -6.03 -15.18 19.00
N PRO A 256 -4.85 -14.61 18.67
CA PRO A 256 -4.10 -14.99 17.49
C PRO A 256 -3.41 -16.33 17.73
N ILE A 257 -3.55 -17.27 16.79
CA ILE A 257 -3.02 -18.63 16.91
C ILE A 257 -2.01 -18.98 15.81
N SER A 258 -2.10 -18.32 14.65
CA SER A 258 -1.27 -18.62 13.48
C SER A 258 -1.44 -17.54 12.42
N ARG A 259 -0.86 -17.75 11.23
CA ARG A 259 -1.18 -17.00 10.01
C ARG A 259 -1.74 -17.94 8.95
N HIS A 260 -2.49 -17.46 7.98
CA HIS A 260 -2.90 -18.27 6.82
C HIS A 260 -1.69 -18.58 5.92
N SER A 261 -0.73 -17.67 5.87
CA SER A 261 0.51 -17.77 5.08
C SER A 261 1.60 -18.64 5.72
N ALA A 262 1.73 -18.60 7.05
CA ALA A 262 2.84 -19.17 7.82
C ALA A 262 2.44 -19.50 9.28
N ASN A 263 3.37 -19.97 10.10
CA ASN A 263 3.17 -19.93 11.56
C ASN A 263 3.23 -18.46 12.06
N LEU A 264 2.80 -18.22 13.31
CA LEU A 264 2.65 -16.85 13.84
C LEU A 264 3.96 -16.04 13.80
N SER A 265 5.09 -16.67 14.11
CA SER A 265 6.43 -16.07 14.08
C SER A 265 7.06 -15.97 12.69
N ALA A 266 6.34 -16.35 11.62
CA ALA A 266 6.84 -16.36 10.25
C ALA A 266 8.18 -17.11 10.08
N MET A 267 8.38 -18.19 10.83
CA MET A 267 9.56 -19.07 10.72
C MET A 267 9.34 -20.21 9.72
N PHE A 268 8.09 -20.62 9.52
CA PHE A 268 7.71 -21.72 8.65
C PHE A 268 6.52 -21.34 7.78
N ALA A 269 6.74 -21.29 6.47
CA ALA A 269 5.66 -21.12 5.49
C ALA A 269 4.71 -22.31 5.54
N LYS A 270 3.40 -22.08 5.38
CA LYS A 270 2.48 -23.19 5.14
C LYS A 270 2.74 -23.75 3.74
N PRO A 271 2.94 -25.08 3.57
CA PRO A 271 3.34 -25.67 2.29
C PRO A 271 2.43 -25.28 1.13
N ARG A 272 1.12 -25.22 1.38
CA ARG A 272 0.11 -24.84 0.39
C ARG A 272 0.30 -23.41 -0.15
N ILE A 273 0.75 -22.48 0.69
CA ILE A 273 0.96 -21.07 0.33
C ILE A 273 2.22 -20.95 -0.51
N ALA A 274 3.31 -21.58 -0.06
CA ALA A 274 4.57 -21.63 -0.80
C ALA A 274 4.38 -22.25 -2.19
N GLU A 275 3.64 -23.37 -2.28
CA GLU A 275 3.33 -24.03 -3.55
C GLU A 275 2.43 -23.15 -4.43
N GLY A 276 1.34 -22.60 -3.89
CA GLY A 276 0.42 -21.72 -4.60
C GLY A 276 1.13 -20.50 -5.19
N ARG A 277 1.98 -19.83 -4.40
CA ARG A 277 2.81 -18.70 -4.82
C ARG A 277 3.75 -19.08 -5.98
N LYS A 278 4.43 -20.22 -5.88
CA LYS A 278 5.35 -20.70 -6.94
C LYS A 278 4.59 -21.03 -8.23
N LYS A 279 3.40 -21.64 -8.14
CA LYS A 279 2.51 -21.90 -9.28
C LYS A 279 2.02 -20.62 -9.92
N ASP A 280 1.61 -19.63 -9.12
CA ASP A 280 1.21 -18.32 -9.62
C ASP A 280 2.37 -17.61 -10.33
N LEU A 281 3.58 -17.68 -9.77
CA LEU A 281 4.76 -17.09 -10.41
C LEU A 281 5.06 -17.75 -11.77
N ALA A 282 4.94 -19.07 -11.85
CA ALA A 282 5.06 -19.81 -13.10
C ALA A 282 3.95 -19.41 -14.11
N ASN A 283 2.72 -19.25 -13.65
CA ASN A 283 1.58 -18.82 -14.46
C ASN A 283 1.80 -17.42 -15.04
N VAL A 284 2.17 -16.43 -14.21
CA VAL A 284 2.48 -15.07 -14.68
C VAL A 284 3.63 -15.07 -15.68
N LYS A 285 4.68 -15.85 -15.44
CA LYS A 285 5.81 -16.00 -16.39
C LYS A 285 5.35 -16.65 -17.70
N GLN A 286 4.46 -17.64 -17.66
CA GLN A 286 3.94 -18.28 -18.87
C GLN A 286 3.07 -17.31 -19.69
N ILE A 287 2.13 -16.63 -19.04
CA ILE A 287 1.29 -15.60 -19.65
C ILE A 287 2.16 -14.49 -20.24
N GLY A 288 3.17 -14.03 -19.50
CA GLY A 288 4.13 -13.03 -19.96
C GLY A 288 4.88 -13.48 -21.22
N ARG A 289 5.38 -14.72 -21.25
CA ARG A 289 6.02 -15.31 -22.45
C ARG A 289 5.07 -15.34 -23.65
N ASN A 290 3.83 -15.80 -23.45
CA ASN A 290 2.84 -15.83 -24.53
C ASN A 290 2.55 -14.41 -25.07
N LEU A 291 2.44 -13.42 -24.18
CA LEU A 291 2.22 -12.03 -24.55
C LEU A 291 3.40 -11.42 -25.31
N VAL A 292 4.63 -11.72 -24.90
CA VAL A 292 5.85 -11.34 -25.61
C VAL A 292 5.87 -11.95 -27.01
N ASN A 293 5.53 -13.23 -27.15
CA ASN A 293 5.51 -13.93 -28.44
C ASN A 293 4.49 -13.34 -29.43
N ILE A 294 3.38 -12.77 -28.93
CA ILE A 294 2.40 -12.07 -29.78
C ILE A 294 2.71 -10.57 -29.96
N GLY A 295 3.91 -10.11 -29.58
CA GLY A 295 4.43 -8.78 -29.87
C GLY A 295 4.16 -7.69 -28.84
N LEU A 296 4.02 -8.06 -27.56
CA LEU A 296 3.84 -7.09 -26.46
C LEU A 296 5.00 -6.08 -26.38
N LYS A 297 6.25 -6.54 -26.53
CA LYS A 297 7.45 -5.68 -26.36
C LYS A 297 7.51 -4.59 -27.41
N GLU A 298 7.28 -4.94 -28.67
CA GLU A 298 7.30 -4.02 -29.80
C GLU A 298 6.20 -2.98 -29.67
N ALA A 299 4.98 -3.42 -29.35
CA ALA A 299 3.84 -2.52 -29.13
C ALA A 299 4.09 -1.56 -27.96
N ALA A 300 4.60 -2.06 -26.82
CA ALA A 300 4.92 -1.23 -25.66
C ALA A 300 6.03 -0.20 -25.95
N LYS A 301 7.06 -0.57 -26.73
CA LYS A 301 8.14 0.34 -27.16
C LYS A 301 7.63 1.47 -28.05
N LEU A 302 6.71 1.17 -28.97
CA LEU A 302 6.08 2.17 -29.83
C LEU A 302 5.14 3.11 -29.05
N GLU A 303 4.39 2.59 -28.08
CA GLU A 303 3.59 3.42 -27.15
C GLU A 303 4.48 4.35 -26.32
N LYS A 304 5.63 3.87 -25.82
CA LYS A 304 6.62 4.71 -25.11
C LYS A 304 7.17 5.82 -26.02
N SER A 305 7.53 5.47 -27.25
CA SER A 305 8.05 6.43 -28.24
C SER A 305 7.01 7.51 -28.58
N THR A 306 5.74 7.14 -28.69
CA THR A 306 4.64 8.08 -28.95
C THR A 306 4.48 9.09 -27.81
N ASN A 307 4.59 8.65 -26.55
CA ASN A 307 4.53 9.54 -25.39
C ASN A 307 5.69 10.54 -25.38
N PHE A 308 6.91 10.07 -25.65
CA PHE A 308 8.09 10.94 -25.75
C PHE A 308 7.92 12.04 -26.80
N PHE A 309 7.49 11.67 -28.02
CA PHE A 309 7.27 12.67 -29.08
C PHE A 309 6.12 13.63 -28.76
N THR A 310 5.09 13.16 -28.06
CA THR A 310 3.98 14.02 -27.63
C THR A 310 4.44 15.09 -26.65
N GLN A 311 5.40 14.76 -25.77
CA GLN A 311 5.97 15.69 -24.79
C GLN A 311 6.99 16.67 -25.40
N HIS A 312 7.87 16.20 -26.28
CA HIS A 312 9.02 17.00 -26.73
C HIS A 312 8.96 17.52 -28.17
N ARG A 313 8.17 16.89 -29.06
CA ARG A 313 8.13 17.21 -30.51
C ARG A 313 6.74 16.99 -31.11
N LYS A 314 5.72 17.53 -30.44
CA LYS A 314 4.32 17.45 -30.85
C LYS A 314 4.16 17.94 -32.29
N ASN A 315 3.36 17.24 -33.08
CA ASN A 315 3.05 17.55 -34.50
C ASN A 315 4.20 17.35 -35.51
N SER A 316 5.37 16.85 -35.12
CA SER A 316 6.41 16.51 -36.10
C SER A 316 5.98 15.35 -37.02
N LEU A 317 6.52 15.29 -38.24
CA LEU A 317 6.28 14.15 -39.15
C LEU A 317 6.64 12.80 -38.49
N LYS A 318 7.74 12.79 -37.72
CA LYS A 318 8.16 11.64 -36.91
C LYS A 318 7.11 11.26 -35.86
N HIS A 319 6.52 12.25 -35.17
CA HIS A 319 5.42 12.02 -34.21
C HIS A 319 4.22 11.34 -34.88
N ARG A 320 3.75 11.86 -36.02
CA ARG A 320 2.62 11.26 -36.76
C ARG A 320 2.92 9.84 -37.25
N LEU A 321 4.12 9.60 -37.80
CA LEU A 321 4.55 8.26 -38.22
C LEU A 321 4.63 7.29 -37.04
N THR A 322 5.14 7.73 -35.88
CA THR A 322 5.20 6.90 -34.67
C THR A 322 3.80 6.62 -34.12
N GLN A 323 2.88 7.59 -34.15
CA GLN A 323 1.47 7.37 -33.79
C GLN A 323 0.81 6.30 -34.67
N LEU A 324 0.99 6.40 -36.00
CA LEU A 324 0.46 5.41 -36.93
C LEU A 324 1.06 4.01 -36.68
N LYS A 325 2.39 3.92 -36.54
CA LYS A 325 3.07 2.66 -36.22
C LYS A 325 2.59 2.06 -34.89
N SER A 326 2.44 2.89 -33.86
CA SER A 326 1.93 2.47 -32.56
C SER A 326 0.49 1.95 -32.67
N TYR A 327 -0.38 2.65 -33.40
CA TYR A 327 -1.76 2.23 -33.61
C TYR A 327 -1.83 0.87 -34.32
N LEU A 328 -1.09 0.70 -35.42
CA LEU A 328 -1.04 -0.56 -36.17
C LEU A 328 -0.48 -1.71 -35.33
N ALA A 329 0.60 -1.47 -34.59
CA ALA A 329 1.20 -2.48 -33.71
C ALA A 329 0.25 -2.89 -32.57
N THR A 330 -0.41 -1.93 -31.91
CA THR A 330 -1.39 -2.22 -30.86
C THR A 330 -2.61 -2.96 -31.44
N ARG A 331 -3.07 -2.62 -32.65
CA ARG A 331 -4.15 -3.35 -33.33
C ARG A 331 -3.76 -4.79 -33.64
N ALA A 332 -2.59 -5.01 -34.23
CA ALA A 332 -2.08 -6.34 -34.55
C ALA A 332 -1.87 -7.18 -33.28
N PHE A 333 -1.30 -6.59 -32.23
CA PHE A 333 -1.17 -7.23 -30.92
C PHE A 333 -2.52 -7.67 -30.35
N ARG A 334 -3.54 -6.78 -30.37
CA ARG A 334 -4.88 -7.11 -29.89
C ARG A 334 -5.53 -8.24 -30.69
N GLN A 335 -5.43 -8.21 -32.02
CA GLN A 335 -5.95 -9.27 -32.88
C GLN A 335 -5.31 -10.62 -32.56
N ARG A 336 -3.97 -10.65 -32.39
CA ARG A 336 -3.25 -11.85 -31.96
C ARG A 336 -3.66 -12.30 -30.56
N ALA A 337 -3.86 -11.37 -29.62
CA ALA A 337 -4.31 -11.70 -28.26
C ALA A 337 -5.70 -12.34 -28.25
N ILE A 338 -6.64 -11.82 -29.06
CA ILE A 338 -7.99 -12.39 -29.24
C ILE A 338 -7.89 -13.79 -29.85
N ALA A 339 -7.08 -13.98 -30.88
CA ALA A 339 -6.87 -15.28 -31.51
C ALA A 339 -6.32 -16.33 -30.52
N HIS A 340 -5.47 -15.90 -29.58
CA HIS A 340 -4.95 -16.73 -28.49
C HIS A 340 -5.86 -16.79 -27.25
N LYS A 341 -7.11 -16.30 -27.35
CA LYS A 341 -8.12 -16.28 -26.28
C LYS A 341 -7.65 -15.61 -24.98
N MET A 342 -6.74 -14.64 -25.08
CA MET A 342 -6.26 -13.89 -23.91
C MET A 342 -7.30 -12.83 -23.50
N ARG A 343 -7.84 -12.95 -22.29
CA ARG A 343 -8.84 -12.02 -21.74
C ARG A 343 -8.26 -11.28 -20.54
N PHE A 344 -7.80 -10.05 -20.74
CA PHE A 344 -7.37 -9.15 -19.66
C PHE A 344 -8.13 -7.82 -19.74
N ALA A 345 -8.43 -7.22 -18.58
CA ALA A 345 -9.09 -5.92 -18.52
C ALA A 345 -8.26 -4.77 -19.13
N THR A 346 -6.95 -4.95 -19.26
CA THR A 346 -5.97 -3.90 -19.62
C THR A 346 -5.39 -4.04 -21.04
N LEU A 347 -5.99 -4.84 -21.93
CA LEU A 347 -5.52 -5.02 -23.32
C LEU A 347 -5.47 -3.73 -24.16
N HIS A 348 -5.96 -2.61 -23.62
CA HIS A 348 -5.98 -1.33 -24.31
C HIS A 348 -4.60 -0.66 -24.41
N SER A 349 -3.65 -0.93 -23.51
CA SER A 349 -2.28 -0.40 -23.59
C SER A 349 -1.25 -1.51 -23.37
N ALA A 350 -0.42 -1.73 -24.40
CA ALA A 350 0.68 -2.68 -24.35
C ALA A 350 1.71 -2.27 -23.27
N ARG A 351 1.97 -0.96 -23.12
CA ARG A 351 2.84 -0.44 -22.07
C ARG A 351 2.30 -0.77 -20.68
N ARG A 352 1.01 -0.53 -20.42
CA ARG A 352 0.41 -0.86 -19.11
C ARG A 352 0.43 -2.35 -18.83
N LEU A 353 0.19 -3.18 -19.84
CA LEU A 353 0.24 -4.63 -19.69
C LEU A 353 1.66 -5.12 -19.35
N ALA A 354 2.69 -4.57 -19.99
CA ALA A 354 4.08 -4.89 -19.66
C ALA A 354 4.45 -4.48 -18.22
N ILE A 355 4.01 -3.30 -17.78
CA ILE A 355 4.19 -2.83 -16.40
C ILE A 355 3.49 -3.78 -15.42
N MET A 356 2.22 -4.11 -15.68
CA MET A 356 1.43 -5.02 -14.86
C MET A 356 2.09 -6.39 -14.70
N LEU A 357 2.63 -6.98 -15.77
CA LEU A 357 3.30 -8.28 -15.68
C LEU A 357 4.55 -8.22 -14.79
N SER A 358 5.35 -7.17 -14.92
CA SER A 358 6.55 -6.97 -14.09
C SER A 358 6.16 -6.84 -12.61
N ASP A 359 5.19 -5.97 -12.37
CA ASP A 359 4.66 -5.68 -11.05
C ASP A 359 4.05 -6.94 -10.39
N MET A 360 3.27 -7.71 -11.15
CA MET A 360 2.70 -8.97 -10.68
C MET A 360 3.79 -10.03 -10.38
N GLN A 361 4.90 -10.07 -11.12
CA GLN A 361 6.00 -10.99 -10.80
C GLN A 361 6.74 -10.57 -9.53
N PHE A 362 7.05 -9.28 -9.41
CA PHE A 362 7.69 -8.71 -8.22
C PHE A 362 6.90 -9.01 -6.95
N ASN A 363 5.58 -8.83 -6.98
CA ASN A 363 4.76 -8.96 -5.78
C ASN A 363 4.59 -10.43 -5.30
N LEU A 364 4.83 -11.44 -6.16
CA LEU A 364 4.87 -12.87 -5.79
C LEU A 364 6.23 -13.33 -5.24
N HIS A 365 7.27 -12.51 -5.43
CA HIS A 365 8.61 -12.78 -4.94
C HIS A 365 9.31 -11.45 -4.64
N PRO A 366 8.88 -10.76 -3.57
CA PRO A 366 9.52 -9.51 -3.20
C PRO A 366 10.99 -9.73 -2.90
N VAL A 367 11.80 -8.80 -3.40
CA VAL A 367 13.22 -8.74 -3.07
C VAL A 367 13.44 -7.41 -2.36
N ALA A 368 13.75 -7.46 -1.07
CA ALA A 368 14.19 -6.32 -0.28
C ALA A 368 15.14 -6.81 0.82
N PRO A 369 16.15 -6.01 1.22
CA PRO A 369 17.07 -6.39 2.30
C PRO A 369 16.34 -6.80 3.59
N ALA A 370 15.21 -6.15 3.89
CA ALA A 370 14.37 -6.46 5.06
C ALA A 370 13.73 -7.87 5.03
N TYR A 371 13.70 -8.53 3.88
CA TYR A 371 13.17 -9.90 3.74
C TYR A 371 14.26 -10.96 3.68
N GLN A 372 15.53 -10.56 3.55
CA GLN A 372 16.65 -11.48 3.52
C GLN A 372 16.89 -12.05 4.91
N ASN A 373 17.14 -13.36 4.98
CA ASN A 373 17.46 -14.04 6.22
C ASN A 373 18.52 -15.11 5.95
N GLU A 374 19.44 -15.30 6.88
CA GLU A 374 20.45 -16.35 6.77
C GLU A 374 19.82 -17.75 6.66
N ASN A 375 18.63 -17.94 7.26
CA ASN A 375 17.86 -19.17 7.16
C ASN A 375 16.87 -19.11 5.98
N PRO A 376 17.05 -19.92 4.91
CA PRO A 376 16.17 -19.91 3.75
C PRO A 376 14.72 -20.29 4.05
N LYS A 377 14.46 -21.03 5.13
CA LYS A 377 13.09 -21.40 5.53
C LYS A 377 12.33 -20.20 6.09
N ILE A 378 13.01 -19.35 6.86
CA ILE A 378 12.46 -18.11 7.42
C ILE A 378 12.24 -17.12 6.27
N GLU A 379 13.21 -16.99 5.36
CA GLU A 379 13.05 -16.15 4.17
C GLU A 379 11.83 -16.57 3.32
N GLU A 380 11.64 -17.87 3.04
CA GLU A 380 10.46 -18.36 2.31
C GLU A 380 9.16 -18.08 3.07
N ALA A 381 9.15 -18.18 4.39
CA ALA A 381 8.00 -17.86 5.23
C ALA A 381 7.63 -16.37 5.15
N ILE A 382 8.61 -15.46 5.27
CA ILE A 382 8.44 -14.02 5.10
C ILE A 382 7.89 -13.71 3.69
N ILE A 383 8.46 -14.32 2.66
CA ILE A 383 8.00 -14.16 1.27
C ILE A 383 6.55 -14.62 1.11
N CYS A 384 6.13 -15.70 1.78
CA CYS A 384 4.75 -16.19 1.72
C CYS A 384 3.77 -15.26 2.43
N VAL A 385 4.15 -14.70 3.58
CA VAL A 385 3.38 -13.69 4.32
C VAL A 385 3.15 -12.47 3.42
N GLU A 386 4.23 -11.93 2.86
CA GLU A 386 4.18 -10.78 1.95
C GLU A 386 3.36 -11.08 0.69
N ALA A 387 3.61 -12.20 0.00
CA ALA A 387 2.91 -12.50 -1.25
C ALA A 387 1.39 -12.63 -1.06
N LEU A 388 0.95 -13.21 0.06
CA LEU A 388 -0.48 -13.33 0.36
C LEU A 388 -1.10 -11.96 0.68
N ALA A 389 -0.44 -11.14 1.50
CA ALA A 389 -0.90 -9.80 1.84
C ALA A 389 -0.99 -8.87 0.62
N ARG A 390 -0.24 -9.14 -0.45
CA ARG A 390 -0.31 -8.36 -1.70
C ARG A 390 -1.42 -8.77 -2.65
N VAL A 391 -2.18 -9.82 -2.38
CA VAL A 391 -3.38 -10.17 -3.17
C VAL A 391 -4.40 -9.01 -3.21
N PRO A 392 -4.88 -8.46 -2.07
CA PRO A 392 -5.79 -7.31 -2.07
C PRO A 392 -5.14 -6.08 -2.71
N GLN A 393 -3.84 -5.85 -2.51
CA GLN A 393 -3.09 -4.79 -3.20
C GLN A 393 -3.20 -4.91 -4.73
N GLN A 394 -2.97 -6.11 -5.28
CA GLN A 394 -3.09 -6.33 -6.73
C GLN A 394 -4.53 -6.15 -7.22
N VAL A 395 -5.52 -6.53 -6.42
CA VAL A 395 -6.93 -6.27 -6.74
C VAL A 395 -7.23 -4.77 -6.83
N VAL A 396 -6.72 -3.96 -5.92
CA VAL A 396 -6.87 -2.49 -5.97
C VAL A 396 -6.20 -1.89 -7.23
N LYS A 397 -5.03 -2.40 -7.61
CA LYS A 397 -4.26 -1.91 -8.77
C LYS A 397 -4.84 -2.35 -10.10
N TRP A 398 -5.23 -3.61 -10.21
CA TRP A 398 -5.47 -4.29 -11.50
C TRP A 398 -6.86 -4.91 -11.63
N GLY A 399 -7.63 -4.98 -10.54
CA GLY A 399 -8.99 -5.51 -10.48
C GLY A 399 -9.05 -7.01 -10.26
N HIS A 400 -10.13 -7.47 -9.63
CA HIS A 400 -10.34 -8.88 -9.25
C HIS A 400 -10.11 -9.87 -10.39
N LYS A 401 -10.70 -9.65 -11.58
CA LYS A 401 -10.60 -10.58 -12.71
C LYS A 401 -9.17 -10.76 -13.20
N THR A 402 -8.40 -9.68 -13.26
CA THR A 402 -7.00 -9.73 -13.70
C THR A 402 -6.13 -10.39 -12.64
N THR A 403 -6.31 -10.06 -11.36
CA THR A 403 -5.58 -10.71 -10.26
C THR A 403 -5.90 -12.20 -10.19
N GLN A 404 -7.16 -12.60 -10.32
CA GLN A 404 -7.56 -14.01 -10.35
C GLN A 404 -6.94 -14.78 -11.53
N ALA A 405 -6.83 -14.15 -12.70
CA ALA A 405 -6.22 -14.79 -13.87
C ALA A 405 -4.69 -14.97 -13.73
N LEU A 406 -4.01 -14.05 -13.03
CA LEU A 406 -2.56 -14.05 -12.88
C LEU A 406 -2.11 -14.81 -11.63
N TYR A 407 -2.83 -14.66 -10.52
CA TYR A 407 -2.60 -15.28 -9.21
C TYR A 407 -3.72 -16.25 -8.81
N PRO A 408 -4.10 -17.23 -9.65
CA PRO A 408 -5.27 -18.06 -9.38
C PRO A 408 -5.21 -18.77 -8.02
N ASN A 409 -4.02 -19.17 -7.56
CA ASN A 409 -3.87 -19.92 -6.31
C ASN A 409 -3.98 -19.00 -5.09
N LEU A 410 -3.17 -17.95 -5.01
CA LEU A 410 -3.21 -17.03 -3.87
C LEU A 410 -4.50 -16.21 -3.82
N TYR A 411 -5.08 -15.85 -4.98
CA TYR A 411 -6.39 -15.21 -5.04
C TYR A 411 -7.46 -16.10 -4.42
N LYS A 412 -7.47 -17.39 -4.79
CA LYS A 412 -8.41 -18.37 -4.24
C LYS A 412 -8.25 -18.47 -2.72
N ILE A 413 -7.02 -18.65 -2.24
CA ILE A 413 -6.75 -18.75 -0.80
C ILE A 413 -7.21 -17.49 -0.06
N TYR A 414 -6.91 -16.29 -0.59
CA TYR A 414 -7.32 -15.05 0.06
C TYR A 414 -8.85 -14.92 0.14
N TYR A 415 -9.57 -15.09 -0.97
CA TYR A 415 -11.01 -14.82 -1.00
C TYR A 415 -11.89 -15.99 -0.55
N GLU A 416 -11.40 -17.23 -0.60
CA GLU A 416 -12.15 -18.43 -0.18
C GLU A 416 -11.74 -18.97 1.21
N GLU A 417 -10.63 -18.50 1.78
CA GLU A 417 -10.19 -18.94 3.13
C GLU A 417 -9.90 -17.78 4.08
N VAL A 418 -9.07 -16.80 3.68
CA VAL A 418 -8.70 -15.69 4.56
C VAL A 418 -9.93 -14.83 4.90
N ILE A 419 -10.66 -14.35 3.87
CA ILE A 419 -11.86 -13.53 4.08
C ILE A 419 -12.96 -14.30 4.86
N PRO A 420 -13.31 -15.56 4.51
CA PRO A 420 -14.24 -16.34 5.31
C PRO A 420 -13.78 -16.59 6.75
N SER A 421 -12.48 -16.76 6.98
CA SER A 421 -11.94 -16.87 8.35
C SER A 421 -12.15 -15.59 9.13
N VAL A 422 -11.88 -14.42 8.54
CA VAL A 422 -12.13 -13.11 9.18
C VAL A 422 -13.61 -12.92 9.49
N ILE A 423 -14.50 -13.27 8.54
CA ILE A 423 -15.95 -13.25 8.75
C ILE A 423 -16.32 -14.13 9.94
N LYS A 424 -15.89 -15.40 9.95
CA LYS A 424 -16.18 -16.34 11.03
C LYS A 424 -15.70 -15.83 12.39
N THR A 425 -14.51 -15.22 12.45
CA THR A 425 -14.02 -14.60 13.68
C THR A 425 -14.92 -13.47 14.15
N TYR A 426 -15.30 -12.55 13.25
CA TYR A 426 -16.26 -11.49 13.59
C TYR A 426 -17.57 -12.07 14.13
N GLU A 427 -18.15 -13.07 13.45
CA GLU A 427 -19.41 -13.70 13.88
C GLU A 427 -19.28 -14.39 15.24
N ASN A 428 -18.16 -15.05 15.52
CA ASN A 428 -17.93 -15.69 16.82
C ASN A 428 -17.80 -14.67 17.96
N LEU A 429 -17.11 -13.56 17.73
CA LEU A 429 -16.87 -12.55 18.76
C LEU A 429 -18.12 -11.71 19.06
N THR A 430 -18.94 -11.46 18.05
CA THR A 430 -20.15 -10.61 18.18
C THR A 430 -21.42 -11.41 18.43
N GLY A 431 -21.44 -12.68 18.04
CA GLY A 431 -22.66 -13.49 17.96
C GLY A 431 -23.56 -13.13 16.77
N GLU A 432 -23.19 -12.14 15.95
CA GLU A 432 -23.99 -11.65 14.83
C GLU A 432 -23.52 -12.20 13.50
N LYS A 433 -24.46 -12.46 12.57
CA LYS A 433 -24.10 -12.85 11.20
C LYS A 433 -23.56 -11.66 10.42
N PHE A 434 -22.44 -11.89 9.72
CA PHE A 434 -21.86 -10.86 8.87
C PHE A 434 -22.76 -10.62 7.66
N THR A 435 -23.29 -9.41 7.56
CA THR A 435 -24.04 -8.95 6.40
C THR A 435 -23.42 -7.65 5.89
N PHE A 436 -23.32 -7.54 4.57
CA PHE A 436 -22.85 -6.33 3.91
C PHE A 436 -23.47 -6.19 2.53
N SER A 437 -24.11 -5.05 2.26
CA SER A 437 -24.64 -4.69 0.95
C SER A 437 -23.85 -3.52 0.36
N TYR A 438 -23.82 -3.44 -0.96
CA TYR A 438 -23.22 -2.30 -1.68
C TYR A 438 -24.34 -1.42 -2.23
N THR A 439 -25.06 -0.73 -1.34
CA THR A 439 -26.20 0.11 -1.72
C THR A 439 -25.72 1.51 -2.10
N LYS A 440 -26.04 1.97 -3.31
CA LYS A 440 -25.74 3.35 -3.70
C LYS A 440 -26.77 4.32 -3.12
N PRO A 441 -26.36 5.53 -2.71
CA PRO A 441 -27.31 6.57 -2.32
C PRO A 441 -28.23 6.89 -3.51
N LYS A 442 -29.53 7.07 -3.24
CA LYS A 442 -30.47 7.57 -4.23
C LYS A 442 -29.97 8.94 -4.71
N LYS A 443 -29.73 9.10 -6.02
CA LYS A 443 -29.37 10.40 -6.58
C LYS A 443 -30.52 11.37 -6.33
N LEU A 444 -30.35 12.25 -5.34
CA LEU A 444 -31.15 13.46 -5.22
C LEU A 444 -30.73 14.35 -6.39
N PHE A 445 -31.33 14.15 -7.56
CA PHE A 445 -31.26 15.17 -8.59
C PHE A 445 -31.99 16.38 -8.02
N PRO A 446 -31.34 17.54 -7.81
CA PRO A 446 -32.10 18.77 -7.69
C PRO A 446 -32.91 18.86 -8.99
N ARG A 447 -34.24 18.84 -8.89
CA ARG A 447 -35.10 19.25 -9.99
C ARG A 447 -34.72 20.72 -10.25
N THR A 448 -33.81 20.95 -11.18
CA THR A 448 -33.72 22.24 -11.83
C THR A 448 -35.07 22.45 -12.51
N ARG A 449 -35.94 23.23 -11.87
CA ARG A 449 -37.10 23.80 -12.55
C ARG A 449 -36.51 24.63 -13.69
N LYS A 450 -36.80 24.20 -14.92
CA LYS A 450 -36.56 25.00 -16.13
C LYS A 450 -37.36 26.28 -16.06
#